data_AF-A0A7K0XF85-F1
#
_entry.id   AF-A0A7K0XF85-F1
#
_cell.length_a   1.000
_cell.length_b   1.000
_cell.length_c   1.000
_cell.angle_alpha   90.00
_cell.angle_beta   90.00
_cell.angle_gamma   90.00
#
_symmetry.space_group_name_H-M   'P 1'
#
loop_
_entity.id
_entity.type
_entity.pdbx_description
1 polymer ?
#
loop_
_entity_poly.entity_id
_entity_poly.type
_entity_poly.pdbx_seq_one_letter_code
_entity_poly.pdbx_strand_id
1 'polypeptide(L)'
;QDTKDAIAAGASEIDMVIDRGAFLSGRYIDVFNEIVLIKEICVDKAHLKVIFETGELVTYDNVRKASYLAMLAGADFIKTSTGKVSPAATPPVVLVMLEAVRDFYEMTGVRIGVKPAGGIRNTKDAIKQLVLVNETAGPEWLKPSLFRIGASALLNDLLMQRMKMDDGYYASPQYVTID
;
A
#
# COMPACT_ATOMS: atom_id res chain seq x y z
N GLN A 1 -14.33 -16.96 -0.73
CA GLN A 1 -14.90 -17.35 0.58
C GLN A 1 -14.20 -16.55 1.67
N ASP A 2 -12.87 -16.56 1.69
CA ASP A 2 -11.99 -15.89 2.66
C ASP A 2 -12.38 -14.44 2.99
N THR A 3 -12.72 -13.61 1.99
CA THR A 3 -13.19 -12.23 2.21
C THR A 3 -14.44 -12.16 3.08
N LYS A 4 -15.41 -13.06 2.86
CA LYS A 4 -16.66 -13.10 3.64
C LYS A 4 -16.37 -13.51 5.08
N ASP A 5 -15.49 -14.50 5.27
CA ASP A 5 -15.10 -14.98 6.59
C ASP A 5 -14.34 -13.92 7.38
N ALA A 6 -13.42 -13.20 6.73
CA ALA A 6 -12.69 -12.09 7.35
C ALA A 6 -13.64 -10.96 7.80
N ILE A 7 -14.60 -10.58 6.95
CA ILE A 7 -15.62 -9.57 7.31
C ILE A 7 -16.51 -10.08 8.45
N ALA A 8 -16.94 -11.34 8.41
CA ALA A 8 -17.73 -11.94 9.48
C ALA A 8 -16.97 -11.99 10.83
N ALA A 9 -15.64 -12.10 10.77
CA ALA A 9 -14.75 -11.99 11.92
C ALA A 9 -14.48 -10.54 12.39
N GLY A 10 -15.07 -9.53 11.73
CA GLY A 10 -14.99 -8.12 12.12
C GLY A 10 -13.90 -7.31 11.40
N ALA A 11 -13.32 -7.80 10.30
CA ALA A 11 -12.37 -7.03 9.52
C ALA A 11 -13.04 -5.83 8.85
N SER A 12 -12.57 -4.62 9.16
CA SER A 12 -12.98 -3.37 8.49
C SER A 12 -12.17 -3.07 7.23
N GLU A 13 -11.15 -3.89 6.95
CA GLU A 13 -10.27 -3.74 5.81
C GLU A 13 -9.84 -5.11 5.27
N ILE A 14 -9.80 -5.25 3.95
CA ILE A 14 -9.37 -6.46 3.25
C ILE A 14 -8.17 -6.10 2.38
N ASP A 15 -7.06 -6.79 2.56
CA ASP A 15 -5.88 -6.68 1.70
C ASP A 15 -5.84 -7.94 0.81
N MET A 16 -6.28 -7.86 -0.45
CA MET A 16 -6.24 -8.96 -1.42
C MET A 16 -4.94 -8.94 -2.23
N VAL A 17 -4.48 -10.09 -2.75
CA VAL A 17 -3.34 -10.18 -3.67
C VAL A 17 -3.86 -10.58 -5.05
N ILE A 18 -3.41 -9.90 -6.10
CA ILE A 18 -3.79 -10.26 -7.48
C ILE A 18 -3.16 -11.57 -7.93
N ASP A 19 -3.80 -12.28 -8.87
CA ASP A 19 -3.13 -13.33 -9.63
C ASP A 19 -2.07 -12.74 -10.58
N ARG A 20 -0.83 -12.71 -10.08
CA ARG A 20 0.37 -12.24 -10.81
C ARG A 20 0.64 -13.08 -12.06
N GLY A 21 0.36 -14.38 -12.01
CA GLY A 21 0.55 -15.29 -13.14
C GLY A 21 -0.42 -14.97 -14.27
N ALA A 22 -1.70 -14.74 -13.94
CA ALA A 22 -2.70 -14.26 -14.89
C ALA A 22 -2.33 -12.88 -15.47
N PHE A 23 -1.94 -11.94 -14.60
CA PHE A 23 -1.52 -10.60 -15.03
C PHE A 23 -0.35 -10.64 -16.02
N LEU A 24 0.73 -11.36 -15.70
CA LEU A 24 1.91 -11.48 -16.55
C LEU A 24 1.65 -12.28 -17.83
N SER A 25 0.65 -13.16 -17.83
CA SER A 25 0.18 -13.87 -19.03
C SER A 25 -0.78 -13.05 -19.90
N GLY A 26 -1.04 -11.79 -19.56
CA GLY A 26 -1.94 -10.90 -20.31
C GLY A 26 -3.44 -11.17 -20.06
N ARG A 27 -3.79 -12.03 -19.09
CA ARG A 27 -5.17 -12.32 -18.70
C ARG A 27 -5.71 -11.24 -17.76
N TYR A 28 -5.68 -9.99 -18.21
CA TYR A 28 -6.01 -8.82 -17.39
C TYR A 28 -7.48 -8.81 -16.96
N ILE A 29 -8.38 -9.30 -17.80
CA ILE A 29 -9.82 -9.33 -17.48
C ILE A 29 -10.14 -10.29 -16.33
N ASP A 30 -9.40 -11.39 -16.20
CA ASP A 30 -9.56 -12.34 -15.09
C ASP A 30 -9.19 -11.66 -13.77
N VAL A 31 -8.04 -10.96 -13.76
CA VAL A 31 -7.58 -10.19 -12.59
C VAL A 31 -8.56 -9.06 -12.25
N PHE A 32 -9.05 -8.34 -13.26
CA PHE A 32 -10.04 -7.28 -13.06
C PHE A 32 -11.33 -7.82 -12.43
N ASN A 33 -11.88 -8.90 -12.99
CA ASN A 33 -13.12 -9.51 -12.51
C ASN A 33 -12.96 -10.06 -11.09
N GLU A 34 -11.80 -10.61 -10.75
CA GLU A 34 -11.49 -11.05 -9.38
C GLU A 34 -11.54 -9.88 -8.39
N ILE A 35 -10.93 -8.74 -8.73
CA ILE A 35 -10.94 -7.55 -7.88
C ILE A 35 -12.38 -7.01 -7.75
N VAL A 36 -13.15 -6.95 -8.84
CA VAL A 36 -14.56 -6.51 -8.82
C VAL A 36 -15.39 -7.40 -7.90
N LEU A 37 -15.27 -8.72 -8.02
CA LEU A 37 -16.00 -9.67 -7.18
C LEU A 37 -15.68 -9.47 -5.70
N ILE A 38 -14.40 -9.25 -5.36
CA ILE A 38 -13.99 -8.99 -3.97
C ILE A 38 -14.50 -7.62 -3.51
N LYS A 39 -14.47 -6.59 -4.37
CA LYS A 39 -14.98 -5.27 -4.05
C LYS A 39 -16.48 -5.31 -3.74
N GLU A 40 -17.28 -6.02 -4.54
CA GLU A 40 -18.71 -6.20 -4.32
C GLU A 40 -19.03 -6.79 -2.93
N ILE A 41 -18.20 -7.74 -2.47
CA ILE A 41 -18.34 -8.32 -1.12
C ILE A 41 -18.01 -7.28 -0.03
N CYS A 42 -17.06 -6.39 -0.29
CA CYS A 42 -16.56 -5.38 0.64
C CYS A 42 -17.45 -4.13 0.73
N VAL A 43 -18.30 -3.84 -0.27
CA VAL A 43 -19.15 -2.63 -0.31
C VAL A 43 -19.88 -2.43 1.02
N ASP A 44 -19.76 -1.20 1.56
CA ASP A 44 -20.32 -0.73 2.84
C ASP A 44 -19.88 -1.49 4.10
N LYS A 45 -18.93 -2.42 3.98
CA LYS A 45 -18.48 -3.29 5.09
C LYS A 45 -16.99 -3.15 5.38
N ALA A 46 -16.17 -3.03 4.35
CA ALA A 46 -14.71 -2.96 4.49
C ALA A 46 -14.06 -2.19 3.34
N HIS A 47 -12.90 -1.58 3.61
CA HIS A 47 -12.05 -1.04 2.55
C HIS A 47 -11.21 -2.14 1.88
N LEU A 48 -11.20 -2.17 0.55
CA LEU A 48 -10.38 -3.08 -0.24
C LEU A 48 -9.04 -2.45 -0.60
N LYS A 49 -7.95 -3.14 -0.26
CA LYS A 49 -6.61 -2.84 -0.74
C LYS A 49 -6.15 -3.95 -1.66
N VAL A 50 -5.65 -3.59 -2.83
CA VAL A 50 -5.17 -4.56 -3.81
C VAL A 50 -3.64 -4.56 -3.80
N ILE A 51 -3.06 -5.71 -3.46
CA ILE A 51 -1.63 -5.97 -3.43
C ILE A 51 -1.19 -6.50 -4.79
N PHE A 52 -0.15 -5.88 -5.36
CA PHE A 52 0.39 -6.28 -6.65
C PHE A 52 1.55 -7.27 -6.56
N GLU A 53 2.21 -7.34 -5.40
CA GLU A 53 3.52 -7.94 -5.24
C GLU A 53 4.50 -7.41 -6.30
N THR A 54 4.71 -6.10 -6.30
CA THR A 54 5.43 -5.34 -7.33
C THR A 54 6.83 -5.88 -7.66
N GLY A 55 7.48 -6.57 -6.72
CA GLY A 55 8.76 -7.25 -6.95
C GLY A 55 8.70 -8.36 -8.03
N GLU A 56 7.52 -8.91 -8.28
CA GLU A 56 7.28 -9.95 -9.29
C GLU A 56 6.71 -9.39 -10.60
N LEU A 57 6.34 -8.11 -10.65
CA LEU A 57 5.77 -7.49 -11.86
C LEU A 57 6.80 -7.10 -12.91
N VAL A 58 8.09 -7.26 -12.62
CA VAL A 58 9.25 -7.11 -13.52
C VAL A 58 9.53 -5.67 -14.00
N THR A 59 8.51 -4.91 -14.41
CA THR A 59 8.67 -3.58 -15.01
C THR A 59 7.77 -2.52 -14.35
N TYR A 60 8.18 -1.26 -14.42
CA TYR A 60 7.37 -0.14 -13.95
C TYR A 60 6.07 0.04 -14.78
N ASP A 61 6.09 -0.29 -16.07
CA ASP A 61 4.89 -0.29 -16.90
C ASP A 61 3.83 -1.28 -16.38
N ASN A 62 4.28 -2.46 -15.94
CA ASN A 62 3.40 -3.44 -15.32
C ASN A 62 2.86 -2.95 -13.98
N VAL A 63 3.67 -2.28 -13.16
CA VAL A 63 3.20 -1.64 -11.92
C VAL A 63 2.12 -0.58 -12.21
N ARG A 64 2.35 0.30 -13.21
CA ARG A 64 1.37 1.33 -13.61
C ARG A 64 0.09 0.70 -14.14
N LYS A 65 0.20 -0.33 -14.98
CA LYS A 65 -0.95 -1.05 -15.55
C LYS A 65 -1.76 -1.78 -14.46
N ALA A 66 -1.11 -2.47 -13.53
CA ALA A 66 -1.78 -3.10 -12.39
C ALA A 66 -2.47 -2.07 -11.50
N SER A 67 -1.85 -0.89 -11.31
CA SER A 67 -2.45 0.24 -10.59
C SER A 67 -3.77 0.67 -11.23
N TYR A 68 -3.78 0.96 -12.53
CA TYR A 68 -5.01 1.34 -13.24
C TYR A 68 -6.05 0.24 -13.24
N LEU A 69 -5.65 -1.02 -13.45
CA LEU A 69 -6.56 -2.16 -13.42
C LEU A 69 -7.32 -2.24 -12.08
N ALA A 70 -6.59 -2.12 -10.96
CA ALA A 70 -7.17 -2.18 -9.63
C ALA A 70 -8.04 -0.97 -9.31
N MET A 71 -7.62 0.25 -9.69
CA MET A 71 -8.41 1.46 -9.50
C MET A 71 -9.73 1.42 -10.28
N LEU A 72 -9.68 0.96 -11.54
CA LEU A 72 -10.88 0.77 -12.37
C LEU A 72 -11.80 -0.31 -11.81
N ALA A 73 -11.24 -1.35 -11.18
CA ALA A 73 -12.00 -2.41 -10.52
C ALA A 73 -12.58 -2.00 -9.15
N GLY A 74 -12.30 -0.77 -8.69
CA GLY A 74 -12.89 -0.20 -7.47
C GLY A 74 -12.07 -0.39 -6.20
N ALA A 75 -10.76 -0.63 -6.30
CA ALA A 75 -9.88 -0.65 -5.12
C ALA A 75 -9.92 0.67 -4.34
N ASP A 76 -9.98 0.62 -3.01
CA ASP A 76 -9.87 1.84 -2.17
C ASP A 76 -8.40 2.22 -1.95
N PHE A 77 -7.51 1.23 -1.94
CA PHE A 77 -6.07 1.41 -1.92
C PHE A 77 -5.37 0.48 -2.90
N ILE A 78 -4.25 0.94 -3.44
CA ILE A 78 -3.26 0.10 -4.12
C ILE A 78 -2.04 -0.11 -3.20
N LYS A 79 -1.53 -1.34 -3.13
CA LYS A 79 -0.50 -1.77 -2.18
C LYS A 79 0.63 -2.48 -2.91
N THR A 80 1.88 -2.16 -2.54
CA THR A 80 3.05 -2.69 -3.25
C THR A 80 3.20 -4.20 -3.09
N SER A 81 3.29 -4.68 -1.85
CA SER A 81 3.76 -6.04 -1.54
C SER A 81 3.03 -6.63 -0.33
N THR A 82 3.11 -7.94 -0.15
CA THR A 82 2.70 -8.60 1.11
C THR A 82 3.71 -8.36 2.25
N GLY A 83 4.90 -7.84 1.92
CA GLY A 83 6.04 -7.76 2.83
C GLY A 83 6.82 -9.07 2.96
N LYS A 84 6.48 -10.09 2.16
CA LYS A 84 7.15 -11.41 2.17
C LYS A 84 8.16 -11.60 1.03
N VAL A 85 8.07 -10.80 -0.04
CA VAL A 85 8.94 -10.87 -1.22
C VAL A 85 9.81 -9.62 -1.31
N SER A 86 11.05 -9.77 -1.80
CA SER A 86 11.98 -8.68 -2.04
C SER A 86 12.43 -8.68 -3.51
N PRO A 87 12.52 -7.53 -4.20
CA PRO A 87 12.28 -6.17 -3.68
C PRO A 87 10.80 -5.82 -3.51
N ALA A 88 10.46 -5.09 -2.44
CA ALA A 88 9.08 -4.73 -2.09
C ALA A 88 8.76 -3.26 -2.48
N ALA A 89 8.68 -2.34 -1.51
CA ALA A 89 8.38 -0.93 -1.74
C ALA A 89 9.63 -0.09 -2.05
N THR A 90 10.26 -0.30 -3.21
CA THR A 90 11.36 0.57 -3.64
C THR A 90 10.85 1.98 -3.99
N PRO A 91 11.66 3.05 -3.81
CA PRO A 91 11.22 4.41 -4.13
C PRO A 91 10.69 4.59 -5.56
N PRO A 92 11.30 4.00 -6.62
CA PRO A 92 10.74 4.10 -7.97
C PRO A 92 9.36 3.43 -8.13
N VAL A 93 9.12 2.29 -7.49
CA VAL A 93 7.81 1.63 -7.52
C VAL A 93 6.75 2.51 -6.85
N VAL A 94 7.08 3.06 -5.68
CA VAL A 94 6.15 3.94 -4.96
C VAL A 94 5.87 5.21 -5.76
N LEU A 95 6.87 5.79 -6.41
CA LEU A 95 6.71 6.95 -7.31
C LEU A 95 5.70 6.63 -8.43
N VAL A 96 5.87 5.51 -9.13
CA VAL A 96 4.96 5.10 -10.23
C VAL A 96 3.53 4.92 -9.73
N MET A 97 3.34 4.34 -8.54
CA MET A 97 2.01 4.18 -7.94
C MET A 97 1.39 5.52 -7.53
N LEU A 98 2.20 6.45 -7.01
CA LEU A 98 1.74 7.80 -6.64
C LEU A 98 1.35 8.62 -7.87
N GLU A 99 2.13 8.55 -8.94
CA GLU A 99 1.77 9.15 -10.23
C GLU A 99 0.46 8.55 -10.75
N ALA A 100 0.29 7.23 -10.68
CA ALA A 100 -0.93 6.58 -11.15
C ALA A 100 -2.18 7.06 -10.40
N VAL A 101 -2.15 7.18 -9.07
CA VAL A 101 -3.32 7.66 -8.30
C VAL A 101 -3.58 9.15 -8.50
N ARG A 102 -2.53 9.96 -8.71
CA ARG A 102 -2.68 11.38 -9.06
C ARG A 102 -3.37 11.51 -10.42
N ASP A 103 -2.81 10.88 -11.45
CA ASP A 103 -3.34 10.95 -12.81
C ASP A 103 -4.77 10.40 -12.88
N PHE A 104 -5.06 9.30 -12.16
CA PHE A 104 -6.41 8.76 -12.05
C PHE A 104 -7.39 9.74 -11.40
N TYR A 105 -6.97 10.44 -10.35
CA TYR A 105 -7.78 11.49 -9.72
C TYR A 105 -8.04 12.66 -10.68
N GLU A 106 -7.02 13.11 -11.41
CA GLU A 106 -7.19 14.18 -12.41
C GLU A 106 -8.19 13.81 -13.50
N MET A 107 -8.21 12.53 -13.91
CA MET A 107 -9.13 12.02 -14.93
C MET A 107 -10.55 11.78 -14.42
N THR A 108 -10.72 11.36 -13.17
CA THR A 108 -11.99 10.78 -12.68
C THR A 108 -12.62 11.54 -11.50
N GLY A 109 -11.86 12.38 -10.82
CA GLY A 109 -12.24 13.00 -9.55
C GLY A 109 -12.22 12.04 -8.35
N VAL A 110 -11.87 10.77 -8.53
CA VAL A 110 -11.84 9.75 -7.47
C VAL A 110 -10.43 9.62 -6.91
N ARG A 111 -10.28 9.78 -5.58
CA ARG A 111 -9.00 9.59 -4.89
C ARG A 111 -8.85 8.16 -4.43
N ILE A 112 -7.71 7.55 -4.75
CA ILE A 112 -7.33 6.20 -4.33
C ILE A 112 -6.10 6.28 -3.44
N GLY A 113 -6.09 5.49 -2.37
CA GLY A 113 -4.97 5.47 -1.45
C GLY A 113 -3.78 4.65 -1.93
N VAL A 114 -2.58 4.96 -1.45
CA VAL A 114 -1.35 4.20 -1.71
C VAL A 114 -0.79 3.66 -0.41
N LYS A 115 -0.46 2.36 -0.39
CA LYS A 115 0.14 1.70 0.77
C LYS A 115 1.46 1.02 0.39
N PRO A 116 2.62 1.72 0.45
CA PRO A 116 3.89 1.04 0.38
C PRO A 116 4.05 0.10 1.58
N ALA A 117 4.37 -1.16 1.30
CA ALA A 117 4.63 -2.19 2.30
C ALA A 117 5.91 -2.96 1.97
N GLY A 118 6.63 -3.37 3.01
CA GLY A 118 7.87 -4.16 2.90
C GLY A 118 9.11 -3.30 2.67
N GLY A 119 10.11 -3.45 3.54
CA GLY A 119 11.41 -2.77 3.42
C GLY A 119 11.55 -1.42 4.13
N ILE A 120 10.46 -0.82 4.62
CA ILE A 120 10.48 0.43 5.39
C ILE A 120 10.68 0.10 6.88
N ARG A 121 11.90 0.26 7.38
CA ARG A 121 12.31 -0.24 8.72
C ARG A 121 12.65 0.84 9.73
N ASN A 122 12.89 2.08 9.29
CA ASN A 122 13.28 3.17 10.18
C ASN A 122 12.58 4.48 9.79
N THR A 123 12.59 5.42 10.72
CA THR A 123 11.96 6.73 10.67
C THR A 123 12.46 7.56 9.49
N LYS A 124 13.77 7.47 9.18
CA LYS A 124 14.35 8.20 8.04
C LYS A 124 13.76 7.69 6.72
N ASP A 125 13.59 6.39 6.57
CA ASP A 125 12.95 5.81 5.39
C ASP A 125 11.46 6.18 5.31
N ALA A 126 10.75 6.21 6.45
CA ALA A 126 9.37 6.69 6.49
C ALA A 126 9.26 8.17 6.06
N ILE A 127 10.18 9.04 6.51
CA ILE A 127 10.22 10.45 6.08
C ILE A 127 10.42 10.57 4.57
N LYS A 128 11.33 9.78 3.98
CA LYS A 128 11.53 9.76 2.52
C LYS A 128 10.24 9.43 1.77
N GLN A 129 9.44 8.51 2.30
CA GLN A 129 8.14 8.17 1.72
C GLN A 129 7.16 9.34 1.80
N LEU A 130 7.09 10.04 2.94
CA LEU A 130 6.22 11.22 3.11
C LEU A 130 6.61 12.36 2.16
N VAL A 131 7.91 12.60 1.98
CA VAL A 131 8.41 13.56 0.98
C VAL A 131 7.96 13.14 -0.42
N LEU A 132 8.16 11.86 -0.79
CA LEU A 132 7.76 11.35 -2.09
C LEU A 132 6.24 11.55 -2.36
N VAL A 133 5.40 11.31 -1.36
CA VAL A 133 3.94 11.55 -1.45
C VAL A 133 3.66 13.03 -1.69
N ASN A 134 4.24 13.92 -0.89
CA ASN A 134 4.00 15.35 -0.98
C ASN A 134 4.40 15.91 -2.34
N GLU A 135 5.58 15.54 -2.83
CA GLU A 135 6.12 16.06 -4.09
C GLU A 135 5.43 15.46 -5.33
N THR A 136 4.84 14.26 -5.22
CA THR A 136 4.25 13.56 -6.37
C THR A 136 2.74 13.73 -6.46
N ALA A 137 2.01 13.37 -5.40
CA ALA A 137 0.54 13.35 -5.38
C ALA A 137 -0.05 14.56 -4.63
N GLY A 138 0.75 15.23 -3.82
CA GLY A 138 0.36 16.44 -3.08
C GLY A 138 -0.05 16.17 -1.63
N PRO A 139 -0.21 17.24 -0.84
CA PRO A 139 -0.43 17.16 0.61
C PRO A 139 -1.74 16.47 1.00
N GLU A 140 -2.73 16.46 0.11
CA GLU A 140 -4.00 15.79 0.34
C GLU A 140 -3.84 14.27 0.54
N TRP A 141 -2.83 13.65 -0.08
CA TRP A 141 -2.54 12.23 0.11
C TRP A 141 -1.86 11.93 1.44
N LEU A 142 -1.37 12.92 2.19
CA LEU A 142 -0.74 12.72 3.52
C LEU A 142 -1.74 12.40 4.64
N LYS A 143 -2.96 11.99 4.30
CA LYS A 143 -4.03 11.62 5.23
C LYS A 143 -4.08 10.09 5.40
N PRO A 144 -4.41 9.55 6.59
CA PRO A 144 -4.52 8.11 6.81
C PRO A 144 -5.51 7.39 5.89
N SER A 145 -6.48 8.10 5.31
CA SER A 145 -7.43 7.59 4.32
C SER A 145 -6.85 7.45 2.92
N LEU A 146 -5.67 8.01 2.64
CA LEU A 146 -5.05 8.04 1.31
C LEU A 146 -3.58 7.60 1.29
N PHE A 147 -2.90 7.58 2.43
CA PHE A 147 -1.55 7.04 2.51
C PHE A 147 -1.31 6.29 3.81
N ARG A 148 -0.69 5.12 3.70
CA ARG A 148 -0.32 4.27 4.84
C ARG A 148 1.01 3.58 4.60
N ILE A 149 1.82 3.46 5.65
CA ILE A 149 3.05 2.66 5.60
C ILE A 149 2.77 1.28 6.18
N GLY A 150 2.90 0.23 5.37
CA GLY A 150 2.86 -1.15 5.83
C GLY A 150 4.22 -1.56 6.41
N ALA A 151 4.31 -1.59 7.74
CA ALA A 151 5.55 -1.93 8.43
C ALA A 151 5.30 -2.86 9.63
N SER A 152 6.27 -3.72 9.90
CA SER A 152 6.31 -4.60 11.08
C SER A 152 7.50 -4.33 12.00
N ALA A 153 8.46 -3.49 11.59
CA ALA A 153 9.67 -3.18 12.37
C ALA A 153 9.91 -1.68 12.55
N LEU A 154 9.04 -0.83 12.00
CA LEU A 154 9.20 0.63 11.99
C LEU A 154 8.80 1.27 13.33
N LEU A 155 7.82 0.70 14.03
CA LEU A 155 7.24 1.29 15.24
C LEU A 155 8.31 1.54 16.32
N ASN A 156 9.14 0.53 16.58
CA ASN A 156 10.21 0.64 17.58
C ASN A 156 11.21 1.75 17.26
N ASP A 157 11.60 1.90 15.99
CA ASP A 157 12.48 3.01 15.61
C ASP A 157 11.79 4.37 15.78
N LEU A 158 10.51 4.50 15.41
CA LEU A 158 9.73 5.73 15.61
C LEU A 158 9.64 6.12 17.08
N LEU A 159 9.36 5.16 17.97
CA LEU A 159 9.30 5.39 19.40
C LEU A 159 10.66 5.86 19.94
N MET A 160 11.76 5.22 19.54
CA MET A 160 13.09 5.64 19.95
C MET A 160 13.46 7.04 19.44
N GLN A 161 13.11 7.39 18.19
CA GLN A 161 13.35 8.75 17.68
C GLN A 161 12.51 9.79 18.44
N ARG A 162 11.28 9.45 18.82
CA ARG A 162 10.42 10.35 19.61
C ARG A 162 10.95 10.53 21.02
N MET A 163 11.34 9.46 21.70
CA MET A 163 12.00 9.53 23.01
C MET A 163 13.21 10.46 22.94
N LYS A 164 14.09 10.26 21.94
CA LYS A 164 15.26 11.12 21.72
C LYS A 164 14.92 12.61 21.58
N MET A 165 13.81 12.93 20.94
CA MET A 165 13.35 14.32 20.79
C MET A 165 12.84 14.90 22.11
N ASP A 166 12.21 14.08 22.94
CA ASP A 166 11.62 14.50 24.21
C ASP A 166 12.67 14.58 25.33
N ASP A 167 13.58 13.60 25.43
CA ASP A 167 14.55 13.46 26.52
C ASP A 167 15.98 13.93 26.17
N GLY A 168 16.30 14.06 24.88
CA GLY A 168 17.63 14.44 24.40
C GLY A 168 18.67 13.31 24.40
N TYR A 169 18.30 12.05 24.69
CA TYR A 169 19.20 10.89 24.77
C TYR A 169 18.79 9.78 23.79
N TYR A 170 19.77 9.01 23.30
CA TYR A 170 19.45 7.88 22.43
C TYR A 170 18.91 6.73 23.26
N ALA A 171 17.64 6.37 23.04
CA ALA A 171 17.03 5.21 23.65
C ALA A 171 17.56 3.91 23.04
N SER A 172 17.72 2.90 23.88
CA SER A 172 18.04 1.55 23.44
C SER A 172 16.78 0.79 23.01
N PRO A 173 16.86 -0.16 22.06
CA PRO A 173 15.73 -1.02 21.69
C PRO A 173 15.10 -1.79 22.86
N GLN A 174 15.80 -1.95 24.00
CA GLN A 174 15.23 -2.61 25.19
C GLN A 174 14.16 -1.77 25.93
N TYR A 175 14.02 -0.48 25.61
CA TYR A 175 13.03 0.40 26.23
C TYR A 175 11.71 0.49 25.43
N VAL A 176 11.62 -0.19 24.30
CA VAL A 176 10.44 -0.26 23.44
C VAL A 176 9.97 -1.71 23.31
N THR A 177 8.79 -1.94 22.73
CA THR A 177 8.13 -3.25 22.72
C THR A 177 8.99 -4.33 22.06
N ILE A 178 8.94 -5.54 22.61
CA ILE A 178 9.45 -6.74 21.94
C ILE A 178 8.33 -7.18 21.00
N ASP A 179 8.39 -6.76 19.74
CA ASP A 179 7.48 -7.21 18.69
C ASP A 179 7.76 -8.67 18.30
#